data_AF-A0A356J2F7-F1
#
_entry.id   AF-A0A356J2F7-F1
#
_cell.length_a   1.000
_cell.length_b   1.000
_cell.length_c   1.000
_cell.angle_alpha   90.00
_cell.angle_beta   90.00
_cell.angle_gamma   90.00
#
_symmetry.space_group_name_H-M   'P 1'
#
loop_
_entity.id
_entity.type
_entity.pdbx_description
1 polymer ?
#
loop_
_entity_poly.entity_id
_entity_poly.type
_entity_poly.pdbx_seq_one_letter_code
_entity_poly.pdbx_strand_id
1 'polypeptide(L)'
;MKTFRYIYKTSQGVRQTAEMSAATRDEVFAALREKGIRPIKVVAADGSKANGEAPRVSRRVWIALGLCLGLLAAAPWMLARSGKGPSRAPAAAAPGREPREARREVLRLARPLARQVVSGDRLRIANPPAGLFPSAAERYLAYFAEPGRPLPPADATPPAPDAFLACLQTPLRVKADEFTEYVELVRIVTRIKDEMRAYLAGGGSVGDYLAELVKRQRLEISYREQAERKLEEYLDAQKPDLPRAYDYWLKANARLRSMGIYTLPLPDRLRAYELTADLDE
;
A
#
# COMPACT_ATOMS: atom_id res chain seq x y z
N MET A 1 -4.44 -5.20 43.78
CA MET A 1 -5.50 -5.23 42.73
C MET A 1 -5.23 -4.12 41.73
N LYS A 2 -5.51 -4.35 40.45
CA LYS A 2 -5.36 -3.38 39.36
C LYS A 2 -6.73 -2.94 38.87
N THR A 3 -6.87 -1.67 38.53
CA THR A 3 -8.08 -1.14 37.89
C THR A 3 -8.00 -1.38 36.39
N PHE A 4 -9.05 -1.96 35.82
CA PHE A 4 -9.19 -2.18 34.38
C PHE A 4 -10.37 -1.35 33.86
N ARG A 5 -10.13 -0.64 32.76
CA ARG A 5 -11.17 0.04 31.99
C ARG A 5 -11.61 -0.87 30.85
N TYR A 6 -12.92 -1.06 30.72
CA TYR A 6 -13.49 -1.88 29.66
C TYR A 6 -14.57 -1.14 28.89
N ILE A 7 -14.68 -1.46 27.60
CA ILE A 7 -15.64 -0.89 26.66
C ILE A 7 -16.59 -2.00 26.23
N TYR A 8 -17.89 -1.76 26.30
CA TYR A 8 -18.93 -2.71 25.87
C TYR A 8 -20.06 -1.99 25.11
N LYS A 9 -20.94 -2.78 24.48
CA LYS A 9 -22.10 -2.27 23.74
C LYS A 9 -23.37 -2.68 24.48
N THR A 10 -24.26 -1.74 24.75
CA THR A 10 -25.57 -2.01 25.37
C THR A 10 -26.53 -2.67 24.37
N SER A 11 -27.67 -3.19 24.84
CA SER A 11 -28.73 -3.74 23.96
C SER A 11 -29.28 -2.71 22.97
N GLN A 12 -29.27 -1.42 23.33
CA GLN A 12 -29.62 -0.30 22.44
C GLN A 12 -28.50 0.07 21.46
N GLY A 13 -27.37 -0.64 21.50
CA GLY A 13 -26.27 -0.46 20.58
C GLY A 13 -25.32 0.70 20.91
N VAL A 14 -25.51 1.36 22.04
CA VAL A 14 -24.65 2.46 22.50
C VAL A 14 -23.37 1.90 23.13
N ARG A 15 -22.22 2.51 22.82
CA ARG A 15 -20.94 2.15 23.44
C ARG A 15 -20.83 2.82 24.81
N GLN A 16 -20.54 2.03 25.84
CA GLN A 16 -20.28 2.51 27.19
C GLN A 16 -18.90 2.07 27.66
N THR A 17 -18.31 2.90 28.53
CA THR A 17 -17.02 2.64 29.17
C THR A 17 -17.24 2.56 30.67
N ALA A 18 -16.70 1.54 31.31
CA ALA A 18 -16.77 1.33 32.76
C ALA A 18 -15.44 0.80 33.28
N GLU A 19 -15.30 0.77 34.61
CA GLU A 19 -14.08 0.36 35.29
C GLU A 19 -14.36 -0.72 36.33
N MET A 20 -13.41 -1.63 36.52
CA MET A 20 -13.48 -2.66 37.56
C MET A 20 -12.10 -3.04 38.08
N SER A 21 -12.04 -3.43 39.34
CA SER A 21 -10.79 -3.88 39.99
C SER A 21 -10.68 -5.39 39.96
N ALA A 22 -9.55 -5.92 39.53
CA ALA A 22 -9.24 -7.35 39.49
C ALA A 22 -7.73 -7.58 39.66
N ALA A 23 -7.29 -8.83 39.91
CA ALA A 23 -5.87 -9.15 39.92
C ALA A 23 -5.32 -9.33 38.50
N THR A 24 -6.11 -9.92 37.61
CA THR A 24 -5.73 -10.22 36.23
C THR A 24 -6.79 -9.76 35.21
N ARG A 25 -6.39 -9.64 33.94
CA ARG A 25 -7.32 -9.34 32.85
C ARG A 25 -8.32 -10.48 32.60
N ASP A 26 -7.93 -11.71 32.88
CA ASP A 26 -8.80 -12.88 32.67
C ASP A 26 -9.93 -12.94 33.71
N GLU A 27 -9.67 -12.54 34.95
CA GLU A 27 -10.70 -12.35 35.97
C GLU A 27 -11.73 -11.30 35.56
N VAL A 28 -11.29 -10.21 34.91
CA VAL A 28 -12.19 -9.20 34.35
C VAL A 28 -13.11 -9.81 33.30
N PHE A 29 -12.58 -10.64 32.39
CA PHE A 29 -13.42 -11.31 31.40
C PHE A 29 -14.39 -12.32 32.03
N ALA A 30 -13.97 -13.07 33.04
CA ALA A 30 -14.83 -14.03 33.75
C ALA A 30 -16.00 -13.30 34.43
N ALA A 31 -15.72 -12.25 35.21
CA ALA A 31 -16.73 -11.46 35.91
C ALA A 31 -17.69 -10.73 34.96
N LEU A 32 -17.23 -10.29 33.78
CA LEU A 32 -18.11 -9.67 32.78
C LEU A 32 -19.02 -10.70 32.10
N ARG A 33 -18.55 -11.93 31.87
CA ARG A 33 -19.36 -13.01 31.30
C ARG A 33 -20.46 -13.46 32.26
N GLU A 34 -20.18 -13.52 33.56
CA GLU A 34 -21.21 -13.80 34.58
C GLU A 34 -22.33 -12.76 34.57
N LYS A 35 -22.01 -11.50 34.25
CA LYS A 35 -22.98 -10.40 34.10
C LYS A 35 -23.65 -10.37 32.72
N GLY A 36 -23.37 -11.31 31.83
CA GLY A 36 -23.88 -11.33 30.46
C GLY A 36 -23.31 -10.23 29.55
N ILE A 37 -22.25 -9.54 29.97
CA ILE A 37 -21.63 -8.45 29.22
C ILE A 37 -20.52 -9.02 28.34
N ARG A 38 -20.57 -8.73 27.04
CA ARG A 38 -19.49 -9.06 26.08
C ARG A 38 -18.60 -7.82 25.86
N PRO A 39 -17.47 -7.69 26.55
CA PRO A 39 -16.57 -6.55 26.37
C PRO A 39 -15.89 -6.58 25.00
N ILE A 40 -15.78 -5.41 24.37
CA ILE A 40 -15.06 -5.17 23.11
C ILE A 40 -13.56 -5.02 23.39
N LYS A 41 -13.21 -4.32 24.46
CA LYS A 41 -11.81 -4.05 24.85
C LYS A 41 -11.70 -3.94 26.36
N VAL A 42 -10.62 -4.48 26.92
CA VAL A 42 -10.24 -4.36 28.34
C VAL A 42 -8.79 -3.90 28.39
N VAL A 43 -8.51 -2.82 29.11
CA VAL A 43 -7.17 -2.22 29.25
C VAL A 43 -6.91 -1.92 30.72
N ALA A 44 -5.70 -2.14 31.21
CA ALA A 44 -5.32 -1.70 32.54
C ALA A 44 -5.28 -0.16 32.59
N ALA A 45 -5.85 0.45 33.63
CA ALA A 45 -5.93 1.91 33.78
C ALA A 45 -4.55 2.57 33.90
N ASP A 46 -3.54 1.81 34.34
CA ASP A 46 -2.14 2.21 34.44
C ASP A 46 -1.37 2.19 33.09
N GLY A 47 -2.01 1.78 32.00
CA GLY A 47 -1.39 1.67 30.68
C GLY A 47 -0.39 0.52 30.53
N SER A 48 -0.22 -0.33 31.56
CA SER A 48 0.68 -1.47 31.50
C SER A 48 0.15 -2.55 30.54
N LYS A 49 1.06 -3.17 29.77
CA LYS A 49 0.70 -4.34 28.94
C LYS A 49 0.37 -5.48 29.89
N ALA A 50 -0.90 -5.90 29.84
CA ALA A 50 -1.61 -6.57 30.93
C ALA A 50 -1.11 -7.96 31.38
N ASN A 51 0.02 -8.47 30.89
CA ASN A 51 0.53 -9.81 31.25
C ASN A 51 1.98 -9.84 31.79
N GLY A 52 2.63 -8.69 32.04
CA GLY A 52 3.90 -8.68 32.79
C GLY A 52 5.10 -9.42 32.16
N GLU A 53 5.05 -9.84 30.89
CA GLU A 53 6.20 -10.48 30.24
C GLU A 53 7.27 -9.46 29.83
N ALA A 54 8.50 -9.67 30.29
CA ALA A 54 9.68 -8.96 29.81
C ALA A 54 9.92 -9.25 28.31
N PRO A 55 10.40 -8.28 27.51
CA PRO A 55 10.63 -8.47 26.09
C PRO A 55 11.71 -9.54 25.88
N ARG A 56 11.33 -10.69 25.30
CA ARG A 56 12.29 -11.66 24.75
C ARG A 56 13.04 -11.00 23.58
N VAL A 57 14.22 -10.47 23.85
CA VAL A 57 15.14 -9.98 22.81
C VAL A 57 15.51 -11.18 21.94
N SER A 58 15.01 -11.19 20.70
CA SER A 58 15.21 -12.31 19.79
C SER A 58 16.69 -12.49 19.44
N ARG A 59 17.18 -13.74 19.35
CA ARG A 59 18.55 -14.10 18.88
C ARG A 59 18.96 -13.38 17.59
N ARG A 60 17.99 -12.94 16.77
CA ARG A 60 18.21 -12.22 15.51
C ARG A 60 18.83 -10.84 15.72
N VAL A 61 18.59 -10.18 16.86
CA VAL A 61 19.19 -8.88 17.18
C VAL A 61 20.68 -9.01 17.45
N TRP A 62 21.10 -10.09 18.13
CA TRP A 62 22.52 -10.39 18.36
C TRP A 62 23.27 -10.73 17.07
N ILE A 63 22.63 -11.45 16.15
CA ILE A 63 23.21 -11.75 14.83
C ILE A 63 23.39 -10.47 14.00
N ALA A 64 22.40 -9.57 14.03
CA ALA A 64 22.50 -8.28 13.33
C ALA A 64 23.63 -7.40 13.89
N LEU A 65 23.80 -7.36 15.22
CA LEU A 65 24.87 -6.59 15.85
C LEU A 65 26.27 -7.11 15.48
N GLY A 66 26.44 -8.44 15.41
CA GLY A 66 27.71 -9.07 14.99
C GLY A 66 28.07 -8.80 13.53
N LEU A 67 27.08 -8.81 12.63
CA LEU A 67 27.27 -8.53 11.20
C LEU A 67 27.68 -7.07 10.93
N CYS A 68 27.14 -6.13 11.70
CA CYS A 68 27.53 -4.72 11.61
C CYS A 68 28.98 -4.46 12.03
N LEU A 69 29.49 -5.17 13.06
CA LEU A 69 30.90 -5.03 13.46
C LEU A 69 31.87 -5.64 12.44
N GLY A 70 31.50 -6.75 11.79
CA GLY A 70 32.35 -7.39 10.77
C GLY A 70 32.55 -6.53 9.52
N LEU A 71 31.54 -5.77 9.10
CA LEU A 71 31.61 -4.90 7.93
C LEU A 71 32.49 -3.65 8.13
N LEU A 72 32.60 -3.15 9.38
CA LEU A 72 33.45 -1.99 9.70
C LEU A 72 34.95 -2.32 9.68
N ALA A 73 35.34 -3.57 9.92
CA ALA A 73 36.74 -3.99 9.91
C ALA A 73 37.32 -4.22 8.49
N ALA A 74 36.46 -4.44 7.47
CA ALA A 74 36.91 -4.77 6.11
C ALA A 74 37.11 -3.54 5.18
N ALA A 75 36.55 -2.38 5.56
CA ALA A 75 36.61 -1.17 4.75
C ALA A 75 38.02 -0.56 4.53
N PRO A 76 38.95 -0.55 5.50
CA PRO A 76 40.26 0.08 5.28
C PRO A 76 41.21 -0.73 4.40
N TRP A 77 40.99 -2.04 4.23
CA TRP A 77 41.89 -2.90 3.42
C TRP A 77 41.65 -2.78 1.90
N MET A 78 40.45 -2.38 1.48
CA MET A 78 40.09 -2.20 0.06
C MET A 78 40.58 -0.86 -0.53
N LEU A 79 40.75 0.19 0.29
CA LEU A 79 41.22 1.50 -0.19
C LEU A 79 42.74 1.58 -0.41
N ALA A 80 43.54 0.68 0.18
CA ALA A 80 45.00 0.69 0.03
C ALA A 80 45.52 0.07 -1.28
N ARG A 81 44.65 -0.59 -2.08
CA ARG A 81 45.07 -1.33 -3.31
C ARG A 81 44.89 -0.58 -4.63
N SER A 82 44.34 0.63 -4.61
CA SER A 82 44.01 1.41 -5.82
C SER A 82 44.94 2.61 -6.02
N GLY A 83 46.26 2.37 -6.00
CA GLY A 83 47.26 3.38 -6.37
C GLY A 83 47.49 3.42 -7.89
N LYS A 84 46.81 4.33 -8.60
CA LYS A 84 47.18 4.74 -9.97
C LYS A 84 47.81 6.14 -9.89
N GLY A 85 49.07 6.23 -10.33
CA GLY A 85 49.86 7.46 -10.32
C GLY A 85 49.36 8.53 -11.31
N PRO A 86 49.80 9.79 -11.15
CA PRO A 86 49.41 10.88 -12.03
C PRO A 86 50.32 10.93 -13.27
N SER A 87 49.72 10.96 -14.46
CA SER A 87 50.40 11.41 -15.67
C SER A 87 49.76 12.72 -16.11
N ARG A 88 50.58 13.78 -16.10
CA ARG A 88 50.22 15.14 -16.49
C ARG A 88 50.97 15.47 -17.77
N ALA A 89 50.25 15.84 -18.82
CA ALA A 89 50.74 16.67 -19.92
C ALA A 89 49.60 17.59 -20.40
N PRO A 90 49.87 18.88 -20.67
CA PRO A 90 48.86 19.84 -21.10
C PRO A 90 48.85 20.01 -22.62
N ALA A 91 47.68 20.21 -23.23
CA ALA A 91 47.61 20.76 -24.58
C ALA A 91 46.29 21.52 -24.83
N ALA A 92 46.49 22.81 -25.08
CA ALA A 92 45.81 23.69 -26.03
C ALA A 92 44.27 23.82 -26.05
N ALA A 93 43.86 25.08 -25.93
CA ALA A 93 42.51 25.59 -26.03
C ALA A 93 41.92 25.52 -27.45
N ALA A 94 40.61 25.27 -27.51
CA ALA A 94 39.71 25.73 -28.56
C ALA A 94 38.35 26.09 -27.91
N PRO A 95 37.69 27.20 -28.27
CA PRO A 95 36.37 27.54 -27.73
C PRO A 95 35.31 26.75 -28.50
N GLY A 96 35.09 25.50 -28.10
CA GLY A 96 34.01 24.66 -28.61
C GLY A 96 32.94 24.52 -27.55
N ARG A 97 31.71 24.97 -27.87
CA ARG A 97 30.43 24.73 -27.17
C ARG A 97 30.51 23.79 -25.97
N GLU A 98 30.17 24.30 -24.79
CA GLU A 98 29.96 23.46 -23.61
C GLU A 98 29.07 22.25 -23.98
N PRO A 99 29.59 21.02 -23.90
CA PRO A 99 28.74 19.86 -23.97
C PRO A 99 27.89 19.92 -22.72
N ARG A 100 26.58 20.17 -22.89
CA ARG A 100 25.57 20.00 -21.87
C ARG A 100 25.78 18.60 -21.30
N GLU A 101 26.47 18.50 -20.15
CA GLU A 101 26.77 17.23 -19.50
C GLU A 101 25.46 16.46 -19.44
N ALA A 102 25.41 15.33 -20.15
CA ALA A 102 24.27 14.44 -20.11
C ALA A 102 24.13 14.00 -18.66
N ARG A 103 23.23 14.67 -17.93
CA ARG A 103 23.00 14.47 -16.50
C ARG A 103 22.74 12.98 -16.32
N ARG A 104 23.72 12.27 -15.76
CA ARG A 104 23.68 10.81 -15.64
C ARG A 104 22.49 10.46 -14.77
N GLU A 105 21.44 9.90 -15.38
CA GLU A 105 20.22 9.56 -14.66
C GLU A 105 20.53 8.52 -13.58
N VAL A 106 20.29 8.88 -12.32
CA VAL A 106 20.53 7.99 -11.18
C VAL A 106 19.29 7.11 -11.00
N LEU A 107 19.38 5.87 -11.50
CA LEU A 107 18.34 4.86 -11.33
C LEU A 107 18.48 4.12 -10.00
N ARG A 108 17.38 4.01 -9.25
CA ARG A 108 17.31 3.27 -7.98
C ARG A 108 16.42 2.04 -8.12
N LEU A 109 16.76 0.97 -7.40
CA LEU A 109 15.93 -0.22 -7.34
C LEU A 109 14.58 0.11 -6.66
N ALA A 110 13.47 -0.25 -7.29
CA ALA A 110 12.15 -0.07 -6.69
C ALA A 110 11.96 -1.04 -5.53
N ARG A 111 11.64 -0.52 -4.34
CA ARG A 111 11.25 -1.37 -3.19
C ARG A 111 9.77 -1.71 -3.28
N PRO A 112 9.37 -2.98 -3.13
CA PRO A 112 7.98 -3.38 -3.31
C PRO A 112 7.03 -2.60 -2.39
N LEU A 113 5.83 -2.33 -2.89
CA LEU A 113 4.73 -1.68 -2.18
C LEU A 113 3.48 -2.54 -2.33
N ALA A 114 2.71 -2.73 -1.26
CA ALA A 114 1.47 -3.50 -1.32
C ALA A 114 0.50 -2.88 -2.35
N ARG A 115 -0.31 -3.70 -3.01
CA ARG A 115 -1.39 -3.21 -3.89
C ARG A 115 -2.31 -2.30 -3.08
N GLN A 116 -2.44 -1.06 -3.53
CA GLN A 116 -3.22 -0.01 -2.90
C GLN A 116 -3.56 1.06 -3.94
N VAL A 117 -4.37 2.03 -3.55
CA VAL A 117 -4.63 3.21 -4.38
C VAL A 117 -3.36 4.04 -4.50
N VAL A 118 -3.00 4.44 -5.72
CA VAL A 118 -1.86 5.34 -5.95
C VAL A 118 -2.25 6.76 -5.55
N SER A 119 -1.39 7.41 -4.79
CA SER A 119 -1.58 8.77 -4.30
C SER A 119 -1.15 9.78 -5.37
N GLY A 120 -1.95 10.83 -5.61
CA GLY A 120 -1.56 11.95 -6.48
C GLY A 120 -2.42 12.10 -7.73
N ASP A 121 -1.84 12.66 -8.79
CA ASP A 121 -2.53 12.90 -10.06
C ASP A 121 -2.75 11.60 -10.83
N ARG A 122 -3.99 11.13 -10.78
CA ARG A 122 -4.40 9.90 -11.45
C ARG A 122 -4.27 9.98 -12.97
N LEU A 123 -4.53 11.14 -13.59
CA LEU A 123 -4.50 11.27 -15.05
C LEU A 123 -3.11 10.90 -15.60
N ARG A 124 -2.08 11.18 -14.81
CA ARG A 124 -0.69 10.85 -15.09
C ARG A 124 -0.42 9.35 -15.20
N ILE A 125 -1.06 8.52 -14.36
CA ILE A 125 -0.87 7.06 -14.37
C ILE A 125 -1.88 6.30 -15.22
N ALA A 126 -2.93 6.96 -15.71
CA ALA A 126 -3.87 6.35 -16.65
C ALA A 126 -3.18 5.99 -17.97
N ASN A 127 -2.19 6.79 -18.38
CA ASN A 127 -1.36 6.56 -19.56
C ASN A 127 0.11 6.73 -19.16
N PRO A 128 0.71 5.75 -18.45
CA PRO A 128 2.09 5.87 -18.03
C PRO A 128 3.00 5.93 -19.26
N PRO A 129 4.13 6.68 -19.19
CA PRO A 129 5.03 6.80 -20.33
C PRO A 129 5.57 5.42 -20.71
N ALA A 130 5.75 5.18 -22.01
CA ALA A 130 6.16 3.86 -22.53
C ALA A 130 7.47 3.33 -21.89
N GLY A 131 8.35 4.24 -21.47
CA GLY A 131 9.61 3.91 -20.79
C GLY A 131 9.48 3.55 -19.30
N LEU A 132 8.31 3.71 -18.67
CA LEU A 132 8.13 3.37 -17.25
C LEU A 132 8.24 1.86 -17.00
N PHE A 133 7.76 1.07 -17.96
CA PHE A 133 7.79 -0.39 -17.93
C PHE A 133 8.45 -0.93 -19.20
N PRO A 134 9.69 -1.45 -19.10
CA PRO A 134 10.45 -1.85 -20.27
C PRO A 134 9.81 -3.02 -21.02
N SER A 135 9.17 -3.96 -20.30
CA SER A 135 8.53 -5.13 -20.93
C SER A 135 7.02 -4.99 -21.09
N ALA A 136 6.47 -5.67 -22.11
CA ALA A 136 5.02 -5.78 -22.28
C ALA A 136 4.35 -6.51 -21.11
N ALA A 137 5.02 -7.48 -20.50
CA ALA A 137 4.55 -8.20 -19.33
C ALA A 137 4.37 -7.26 -18.11
N GLU A 138 5.32 -6.36 -17.87
CA GLU A 138 5.20 -5.37 -16.78
C GLU A 138 4.08 -4.35 -17.05
N ARG A 139 3.93 -3.90 -18.30
CA ARG A 139 2.78 -3.06 -18.70
C ARG A 139 1.46 -3.78 -18.47
N TYR A 140 1.39 -5.07 -18.75
CA TYR A 140 0.20 -5.88 -18.49
C TYR A 140 -0.08 -6.02 -16.98
N LEU A 141 0.95 -6.26 -16.16
CA LEU A 141 0.80 -6.34 -14.70
C LEU A 141 0.35 -5.00 -14.09
N ALA A 142 0.71 -3.87 -14.69
CA ALA A 142 0.29 -2.54 -14.22
C ALA A 142 -1.24 -2.34 -14.22
N TYR A 143 -2.00 -3.03 -15.08
CA TYR A 143 -3.47 -2.99 -15.02
C TYR A 143 -4.05 -3.50 -13.70
N PHE A 144 -3.31 -4.36 -12.99
CA PHE A 144 -3.72 -4.93 -11.71
C PHE A 144 -3.14 -4.18 -10.51
N ALA A 145 -2.38 -3.10 -10.72
CA ALA A 145 -1.72 -2.39 -9.63
C ALA A 145 -2.71 -1.79 -8.63
N GLU A 146 -3.81 -1.23 -9.12
CA GLU A 146 -4.81 -0.55 -8.30
C GLU A 146 -6.07 -1.43 -8.11
N PRO A 147 -6.40 -1.83 -6.86
CA PRO A 147 -7.59 -2.63 -6.58
C PRO A 147 -8.90 -1.91 -6.92
N GLY A 148 -9.81 -2.63 -7.60
CA GLY A 148 -11.14 -2.15 -8.00
C GLY A 148 -11.18 -1.22 -9.22
N ARG A 149 -10.06 -1.07 -9.93
CA ARG A 149 -10.03 -0.54 -11.30
C ARG A 149 -10.69 -1.49 -12.30
N PRO A 150 -11.19 -0.98 -13.44
CA PRO A 150 -11.55 -1.83 -14.56
C PRO A 150 -10.44 -2.80 -14.93
N LEU A 151 -10.81 -3.97 -15.44
CA LEU A 151 -9.88 -4.92 -16.01
C LEU A 151 -9.13 -4.30 -17.21
N PRO A 152 -8.01 -4.93 -17.65
CA PRO A 152 -7.40 -4.59 -18.93
C PRO A 152 -8.47 -4.50 -20.04
N PRO A 153 -8.35 -3.55 -20.98
CA PRO A 153 -9.31 -3.41 -22.07
C PRO A 153 -9.33 -4.69 -22.92
N ALA A 154 -10.43 -4.95 -23.62
CA ALA A 154 -10.67 -6.24 -24.29
C ALA A 154 -9.64 -6.59 -25.37
N ASP A 155 -8.99 -5.58 -25.95
CA ASP A 155 -7.90 -5.67 -26.92
C ASP A 155 -6.51 -5.90 -26.27
N ALA A 156 -6.38 -5.69 -24.95
CA ALA A 156 -5.15 -5.98 -24.22
C ALA A 156 -4.98 -7.49 -24.02
N THR A 157 -4.27 -8.11 -24.96
CA THR A 157 -3.90 -9.53 -24.89
C THR A 157 -2.73 -9.74 -23.91
N PRO A 158 -2.82 -10.69 -22.96
CA PRO A 158 -1.69 -11.03 -22.12
C PRO A 158 -0.50 -11.52 -22.97
N PRO A 159 0.73 -11.07 -22.68
CA PRO A 159 1.93 -11.61 -23.33
C PRO A 159 2.09 -13.12 -23.13
N ALA A 160 2.92 -13.77 -23.95
CA ALA A 160 3.24 -15.17 -23.78
C ALA A 160 3.89 -15.44 -22.40
N PRO A 161 3.71 -16.64 -21.79
CA PRO A 161 4.28 -16.97 -20.49
C PRO A 161 5.79 -16.70 -20.37
N ASP A 162 6.56 -16.98 -21.42
CA ASP A 162 8.01 -16.73 -21.43
C ASP A 162 8.38 -15.25 -21.25
N ALA A 163 7.53 -14.33 -21.74
CA ALA A 163 7.74 -12.90 -21.53
C ALA A 163 7.57 -12.50 -20.06
N PHE A 164 6.66 -13.16 -19.34
CA PHE A 164 6.53 -12.98 -17.89
C PHE A 164 7.73 -13.56 -17.16
N LEU A 165 8.15 -14.79 -17.49
CA LEU A 165 9.32 -15.41 -16.86
C LEU A 165 10.59 -14.56 -17.05
N ALA A 166 10.80 -14.00 -18.24
CA ALA A 166 11.89 -13.07 -18.51
C ALA A 166 11.78 -11.78 -17.69
N CYS A 167 10.58 -11.17 -17.60
CA CYS A 167 10.42 -9.94 -16.83
C CYS A 167 10.61 -10.16 -15.32
N LEU A 168 10.26 -11.33 -14.78
CA LEU A 168 10.48 -11.68 -13.38
C LEU A 168 11.96 -11.69 -13.00
N GLN A 169 12.87 -11.95 -13.94
CA GLN A 169 14.31 -11.93 -13.69
C GLN A 169 14.90 -10.50 -13.70
N THR A 170 14.17 -9.54 -14.28
CA THR A 170 14.65 -8.17 -14.45
C THR A 170 14.07 -7.27 -13.34
N PRO A 171 14.90 -6.62 -12.50
CA PRO A 171 14.39 -5.69 -11.49
C PRO A 171 13.89 -4.39 -12.10
N LEU A 172 12.76 -3.87 -11.59
CA LEU A 172 12.28 -2.54 -11.96
C LEU A 172 13.06 -1.45 -11.22
N ARG A 173 13.29 -0.33 -11.91
CA ARG A 173 14.04 0.80 -11.38
C ARG A 173 13.22 2.08 -11.55
N VAL A 174 13.41 3.01 -10.63
CA VAL A 174 12.78 4.34 -10.64
C VAL A 174 13.86 5.41 -10.71
N LYS A 175 13.59 6.50 -11.42
CA LYS A 175 14.45 7.69 -11.39
C LYS A 175 14.31 8.40 -10.05
N ALA A 176 15.35 9.11 -9.63
CA ALA A 176 15.37 9.82 -8.35
C ALA A 176 14.44 11.04 -8.33
N ASP A 177 14.20 11.63 -9.49
CA ASP A 177 13.36 12.80 -9.77
C ASP A 177 12.02 12.43 -10.44
N GLU A 178 11.64 11.16 -10.37
CA GLU A 178 10.39 10.66 -10.94
C GLU A 178 9.17 11.14 -10.13
N PHE A 179 8.03 11.27 -10.81
CA PHE A 179 6.77 11.58 -10.16
C PHE A 179 6.37 10.51 -9.14
N THR A 180 5.84 10.93 -7.99
CA THR A 180 5.45 10.03 -6.89
C THR A 180 4.49 8.94 -7.36
N GLU A 181 3.53 9.27 -8.22
CA GLU A 181 2.55 8.33 -8.75
C GLU A 181 3.22 7.20 -9.55
N TYR A 182 4.22 7.53 -10.36
CA TYR A 182 5.01 6.57 -11.13
C TYR A 182 5.89 5.72 -10.23
N VAL A 183 6.51 6.32 -9.21
CA VAL A 183 7.27 5.57 -8.20
C VAL A 183 6.38 4.55 -7.50
N GLU A 184 5.20 4.95 -7.03
CA GLU A 184 4.25 4.04 -6.39
C GLU A 184 3.79 2.93 -7.33
N LEU A 185 3.40 3.26 -8.56
CA LEU A 185 2.97 2.29 -9.56
C LEU A 185 4.06 1.24 -9.84
N VAL A 186 5.31 1.65 -10.04
CA VAL A 186 6.45 0.74 -10.26
C VAL A 186 6.70 -0.14 -9.03
N ARG A 187 6.58 0.40 -7.82
CA ARG A 187 6.74 -0.36 -6.57
C ARG A 187 5.63 -1.39 -6.37
N ILE A 188 4.40 -1.08 -6.77
CA ILE A 188 3.28 -2.02 -6.73
C ILE A 188 3.48 -3.14 -7.75
N VAL A 189 3.86 -2.82 -8.99
CA VAL A 189 4.17 -3.85 -10.00
C VAL A 189 5.34 -4.73 -9.56
N THR A 190 6.34 -4.16 -8.89
CA THR A 190 7.43 -4.93 -8.26
C THR A 190 6.89 -5.94 -7.25
N ARG A 191 5.92 -5.54 -6.42
CA ARG A 191 5.27 -6.46 -5.47
C ARG A 191 4.47 -7.56 -6.18
N ILE A 192 3.74 -7.24 -7.25
CA ILE A 192 3.00 -8.23 -8.04
C ILE A 192 3.97 -9.25 -8.64
N LYS A 193 5.14 -8.81 -9.13
CA LYS A 193 6.20 -9.72 -9.60
C LYS A 193 6.70 -10.64 -8.49
N ASP A 194 6.90 -10.13 -7.27
CA ASP A 194 7.31 -10.96 -6.12
C ASP A 194 6.25 -12.02 -5.78
N GLU A 195 4.97 -11.64 -5.82
CA GLU A 195 3.84 -12.56 -5.60
C GLU A 195 3.76 -13.64 -6.68
N MET A 196 3.95 -13.27 -7.95
CA MET A 196 4.02 -14.22 -9.06
C MET A 196 5.20 -15.19 -8.88
N ARG A 197 6.41 -14.71 -8.52
CA ARG A 197 7.56 -15.59 -8.25
C ARG A 197 7.25 -16.58 -7.12
N ALA A 198 6.63 -16.12 -6.05
CA ALA A 198 6.25 -16.99 -4.93
C ALA A 198 5.22 -18.05 -5.35
N TYR A 199 4.24 -17.67 -6.18
CA TYR A 199 3.23 -18.59 -6.71
C TYR A 199 3.85 -19.68 -7.61
N LEU A 200 4.76 -19.28 -8.52
CA LEU A 200 5.49 -20.22 -9.38
C LEU A 200 6.42 -21.15 -8.58
N ALA A 201 7.09 -20.63 -7.54
CA ALA A 201 7.90 -21.45 -6.64
C ALA A 201 7.08 -22.50 -5.87
N GLY A 202 5.77 -22.26 -5.71
CA GLY A 202 4.82 -23.23 -5.15
C GLY A 202 4.30 -24.26 -6.17
N GLY A 203 4.78 -24.25 -7.41
CA GLY A 203 4.38 -25.18 -8.46
C GLY A 203 3.21 -24.72 -9.34
N GLY A 204 2.72 -23.49 -9.16
CA GLY A 204 1.69 -22.92 -10.04
C GLY A 204 2.24 -22.47 -11.40
N SER A 205 1.36 -22.18 -12.35
CA SER A 205 1.73 -21.62 -13.66
C SER A 205 1.50 -20.10 -13.74
N VAL A 206 2.09 -19.45 -14.76
CA VAL A 206 1.81 -18.03 -15.06
C VAL A 206 0.34 -17.81 -15.38
N GLY A 207 -0.27 -18.72 -16.15
CA GLY A 207 -1.68 -18.64 -16.54
C GLY A 207 -2.60 -18.67 -15.32
N ASP A 208 -2.37 -19.59 -14.39
CA ASP A 208 -3.18 -19.71 -13.17
C ASP A 208 -3.07 -18.47 -12.29
N TYR A 209 -1.85 -17.92 -12.13
CA TYR A 209 -1.65 -16.69 -11.37
C TYR A 209 -2.38 -15.49 -12.00
N LEU A 210 -2.30 -15.33 -13.32
CA LEU A 210 -3.02 -14.26 -14.03
C LEU A 210 -4.54 -14.44 -13.91
N ALA A 211 -5.04 -15.66 -13.98
CA ALA A 211 -6.45 -15.96 -13.77
C ALA A 211 -6.92 -15.58 -12.35
N GLU A 212 -6.12 -15.89 -11.32
CA GLU A 212 -6.40 -15.48 -9.94
C GLU A 212 -6.32 -13.95 -9.75
N LEU A 213 -5.40 -13.24 -10.42
CA LEU A 213 -5.38 -11.78 -10.44
C LEU A 213 -6.66 -11.20 -11.06
N VAL A 214 -7.09 -11.73 -12.22
CA VAL A 214 -8.34 -11.30 -12.87
C VAL A 214 -9.54 -11.54 -11.98
N LYS A 215 -9.65 -12.72 -11.37
CA LYS A 215 -10.72 -13.08 -10.44
C LYS A 215 -10.75 -12.14 -9.23
N ARG A 216 -9.60 -11.87 -8.64
CA ARG A 216 -9.47 -10.91 -7.53
C ARG A 216 -9.90 -9.50 -7.95
N GLN A 217 -9.42 -9.01 -9.10
CA GLN A 217 -9.80 -7.70 -9.62
C GLN A 217 -11.30 -7.60 -9.87
N ARG A 218 -11.95 -8.64 -10.43
CA ARG A 218 -13.42 -8.70 -10.60
C ARG A 218 -14.16 -8.59 -9.29
N LEU A 219 -13.68 -9.25 -8.24
CA LEU A 219 -14.28 -9.13 -6.91
C LEU A 219 -14.16 -7.70 -6.39
N GLU A 220 -12.97 -7.11 -6.50
CA GLU A 220 -12.70 -5.72 -6.10
C GLU A 220 -13.56 -4.70 -6.87
N ILE A 221 -13.74 -4.89 -8.19
CA ILE A 221 -14.64 -4.11 -9.04
C ILE A 221 -16.08 -4.25 -8.54
N SER A 222 -16.56 -5.46 -8.26
CA SER A 222 -17.96 -5.66 -7.87
C SER A 222 -18.32 -4.98 -6.55
N TYR A 223 -17.39 -4.92 -5.57
CA TYR A 223 -17.61 -4.12 -4.36
C TYR A 223 -17.72 -2.63 -4.64
N ARG A 224 -16.93 -2.11 -5.59
CA ARG A 224 -17.00 -0.71 -6.00
C ARG A 224 -18.31 -0.42 -6.74
N GLU A 225 -18.71 -1.25 -7.70
CA GLU A 225 -19.95 -1.10 -8.46
C GLU A 225 -21.20 -1.18 -7.58
N GLN A 226 -21.21 -2.06 -6.57
CA GLN A 226 -22.30 -2.10 -5.58
C GLN A 226 -22.39 -0.79 -4.79
N ALA A 227 -21.25 -0.22 -4.41
CA ALA A 227 -21.22 1.05 -3.71
C ALA A 227 -21.70 2.21 -4.60
N GLU A 228 -21.26 2.23 -5.86
CA GLU A 228 -21.62 3.21 -6.89
C GLU A 228 -23.13 3.18 -7.17
N ARG A 229 -23.69 2.00 -7.48
CA ARG A 229 -25.13 1.81 -7.73
C ARG A 229 -25.99 2.26 -6.55
N LYS A 230 -25.58 1.93 -5.33
CA LYS A 230 -26.33 2.33 -4.13
C LYS A 230 -26.28 3.84 -3.88
N LEU A 231 -25.18 4.50 -4.25
CA LEU A 231 -25.07 5.96 -4.20
C LEU A 231 -25.98 6.60 -5.25
N GLU A 232 -26.00 6.07 -6.47
CA GLU A 232 -26.89 6.51 -7.55
C GLU A 232 -28.37 6.40 -7.14
N GLU A 233 -28.77 5.31 -6.48
CA GLU A 233 -30.13 5.15 -5.95
C GLU A 233 -30.55 6.29 -5.01
N TYR A 234 -29.63 6.84 -4.21
CA TYR A 234 -29.93 8.00 -3.34
C TYR A 234 -29.99 9.32 -4.11
N LEU A 235 -29.26 9.44 -5.22
CA LEU A 235 -29.14 10.65 -6.02
C LEU A 235 -30.23 10.78 -7.09
N ASP A 236 -30.78 9.67 -7.58
CA ASP A 236 -31.76 9.65 -8.68
C ASP A 236 -33.22 9.57 -8.21
N ALA A 237 -33.46 9.59 -6.89
CA ALA A 237 -34.81 9.74 -6.37
C ALA A 237 -35.44 11.06 -6.84
N GLN A 238 -36.76 11.05 -7.11
CA GLN A 238 -37.51 12.24 -7.54
C GLN A 238 -37.34 13.44 -6.59
N LYS A 239 -37.05 13.15 -5.31
CA LYS A 239 -36.54 14.11 -4.31
C LYS A 239 -35.30 13.49 -3.66
N PRO A 240 -34.08 13.83 -4.11
CA PRO A 240 -32.87 13.23 -3.58
C PRO A 240 -32.59 13.73 -2.16
N ASP A 241 -32.31 12.79 -1.26
CA ASP A 241 -31.90 13.07 0.13
C ASP A 241 -30.38 13.25 0.15
N LEU A 242 -29.92 14.47 -0.16
CA LEU A 242 -28.50 14.81 -0.28
C LEU A 242 -27.70 14.56 1.02
N PRO A 243 -28.20 14.92 2.23
CA PRO A 243 -27.51 14.58 3.48
C PRO A 243 -27.27 13.07 3.62
N ARG A 244 -28.29 12.26 3.35
CA ARG A 244 -28.17 10.79 3.43
C ARG A 244 -27.24 10.23 2.36
N ALA A 245 -27.27 10.77 1.15
CA ALA A 245 -26.38 10.38 0.06
C ALA A 245 -24.91 10.70 0.40
N TYR A 246 -24.64 11.87 0.99
CA TYR A 246 -23.30 12.29 1.42
C TYR A 246 -22.77 11.42 2.58
N ASP A 247 -23.58 11.18 3.61
CA ASP A 247 -23.23 10.25 4.71
C ASP A 247 -22.94 8.83 4.19
N TYR A 248 -23.75 8.34 3.24
CA TYR A 248 -23.50 7.07 2.58
C TYR A 248 -22.17 7.08 1.82
N TRP A 249 -21.89 8.13 1.03
CA TRP A 249 -20.63 8.27 0.28
C TRP A 249 -19.40 8.23 1.20
N LEU A 250 -19.43 8.95 2.33
CA LEU A 250 -18.36 8.93 3.33
C LEU A 250 -18.13 7.51 3.89
N LYS A 251 -19.22 6.83 4.29
CA LYS A 251 -19.17 5.46 4.83
C LYS A 251 -18.69 4.44 3.80
N ALA A 252 -19.18 4.53 2.57
CA ALA A 252 -18.77 3.68 1.46
C ALA A 252 -17.28 3.86 1.16
N ASN A 253 -16.79 5.10 1.08
CA ASN A 253 -15.38 5.38 0.83
C ASN A 253 -14.47 4.98 1.99
N ALA A 254 -14.93 5.08 3.25
CA ALA A 254 -14.19 4.53 4.38
C ALA A 254 -14.07 3.00 4.27
N ARG A 255 -15.16 2.31 3.89
CA ARG A 255 -15.16 0.86 3.68
C ARG A 255 -14.25 0.45 2.52
N LEU A 256 -14.33 1.11 1.35
CA LEU A 256 -13.47 0.82 0.20
C LEU A 256 -11.99 1.00 0.55
N ARG A 257 -11.64 2.11 1.23
CA ARG A 257 -10.27 2.33 1.74
C ARG A 257 -9.79 1.24 2.67
N SER A 258 -10.64 0.77 3.59
CA SER A 258 -10.27 -0.32 4.51
C SER A 258 -9.96 -1.65 3.79
N MET A 259 -10.51 -1.84 2.58
CA MET A 259 -10.24 -2.98 1.72
C MET A 259 -9.07 -2.74 0.74
N GLY A 260 -8.48 -1.53 0.74
CA GLY A 260 -7.47 -1.13 -0.25
C GLY A 260 -8.05 -0.86 -1.64
N ILE A 261 -9.38 -0.76 -1.77
CA ILE A 261 -10.09 -0.55 -3.03
C ILE A 261 -10.21 0.94 -3.34
N TYR A 262 -10.10 1.27 -4.63
CA TYR A 262 -10.30 2.62 -5.14
C TYR A 262 -11.66 3.20 -4.74
N THR A 263 -11.63 4.43 -4.21
CA THR A 263 -12.82 5.13 -3.71
C THR A 263 -13.71 5.65 -4.84
N LEU A 264 -14.96 5.94 -4.51
CA LEU A 264 -15.88 6.64 -5.39
C LEU A 264 -15.48 8.13 -5.47
N PRO A 265 -15.46 8.73 -6.67
CA PRO A 265 -15.33 10.19 -6.79
C PRO A 265 -16.53 10.87 -6.13
N LEU A 266 -16.36 12.10 -5.67
CA LEU A 266 -17.48 12.90 -5.17
C LEU A 266 -18.36 13.35 -6.35
N PRO A 267 -19.63 12.92 -6.44
CA PRO A 267 -20.54 13.32 -7.51
C PRO A 267 -20.79 14.83 -7.47
N ASP A 268 -20.96 15.46 -8.64
CA ASP A 268 -21.15 16.92 -8.74
C ASP A 268 -22.38 17.39 -7.94
N ARG A 269 -23.46 16.59 -7.90
CA ARG A 269 -24.66 16.86 -7.09
C ARG A 269 -24.36 16.98 -5.58
N LEU A 270 -23.35 16.26 -5.08
CA LEU A 270 -22.95 16.31 -3.66
C LEU A 270 -21.89 17.39 -3.38
N ARG A 271 -21.11 17.82 -4.38
CA ARG A 271 -20.16 18.94 -4.20
C ARG A 271 -20.86 20.23 -3.80
N ALA A 272 -22.02 20.51 -4.42
CA ALA A 272 -22.82 21.68 -4.07
C ALA A 272 -23.33 21.64 -2.63
N TYR A 273 -23.64 20.44 -2.12
CA TYR A 273 -24.10 20.23 -0.75
C TYR A 273 -22.96 20.34 0.28
N GLU A 274 -21.79 19.78 -0.01
CA GLU A 274 -20.59 19.89 0.86
C GLU A 274 -20.24 21.36 1.13
N LEU A 275 -20.24 22.19 0.09
CA LEU A 275 -19.99 23.63 0.21
C LEU A 275 -21.01 24.36 1.10
N THR A 276 -22.26 23.91 1.14
CA THR A 276 -23.27 24.50 2.03
C THR A 276 -23.15 24.01 3.46
N ALA A 277 -22.80 22.73 3.66
CA ALA A 277 -22.64 22.16 4.99
C ALA A 277 -21.45 22.80 5.74
N ASP A 278 -20.36 23.11 5.04
CA ASP A 278 -19.17 23.74 5.61
C ASP A 278 -19.36 25.22 5.99
N LEU A 279 -20.46 25.86 5.56
CA LEU A 279 -20.77 27.26 5.89
C LEU A 279 -21.70 27.41 7.10
N ASP A 280 -22.36 26.32 7.51
CA ASP A 280 -23.33 26.28 8.60
C ASP A 280 -22.71 25.78 9.94
N GLU A 281 -21.42 25.42 9.95
CA GLU A 281 -20.60 25.10 11.15
C GLU A 281 -19.71 26.29 11.57
#